data_AF-A0A812Q6L8-F1
#
_entry.id   AF-A0A812Q6L8-F1
#
_cell.length_a   1.000
_cell.length_b   1.000
_cell.length_c   1.000
_cell.angle_alpha   90.00
_cell.angle_beta   90.00
_cell.angle_gamma   90.00
#
_symmetry.space_group_name_H-M   'P 1'
#
loop_
_entity.id
_entity.type
_entity.pdbx_description
1 polymer ?
#
loop_
_entity_poly.entity_id
_entity_poly.type
_entity_poly.pdbx_seq_one_letter_code
_entity_poly.pdbx_strand_id
1 'polypeptide(L)'
;MAISPFNHAVLALTCTFMVMSTLSLSLMGLARKDATAAFNRIAVMVTSCASIAYFLMSMGMGVLEDENGMRVYWVRYVDWCFTTPLMLLELGVIAGADSWQTLLLI
;
A
#
# COMPACT_ATOMS: atom_id res chain seq x y z
N MET A 1 0.54 -12.00 -24.30
CA MET A 1 -0.58 -12.30 -23.37
C MET A 1 -0.90 -11.01 -22.63
N ALA A 2 -2.04 -10.39 -22.90
CA ALA A 2 -2.38 -9.07 -22.37
C ALA A 2 -3.30 -9.19 -21.15
N ILE A 3 -3.07 -8.35 -20.14
CA ILE A 3 -4.06 -8.13 -19.08
C ILE A 3 -5.35 -7.66 -19.74
N SER A 4 -6.51 -8.12 -19.25
CA SER A 4 -7.78 -7.67 -19.84
C SER A 4 -7.92 -6.15 -19.68
N PRO A 5 -8.49 -5.43 -20.66
CA PRO A 5 -8.61 -3.97 -20.57
C PRO A 5 -9.28 -3.50 -19.28
N PHE A 6 -10.27 -4.26 -18.81
CA PHE A 6 -10.95 -4.02 -17.54
C PHE A 6 -10.01 -4.11 -16.33
N ASN A 7 -9.25 -5.21 -16.21
CA ASN A 7 -8.33 -5.39 -15.08
C ASN A 7 -7.22 -4.32 -15.09
N HIS A 8 -6.71 -3.99 -16.27
CA HIS A 8 -5.73 -2.92 -16.42
C HIS A 8 -6.30 -1.57 -15.94
N ALA A 9 -7.53 -1.23 -16.32
CA ALA A 9 -8.19 -0.01 -15.88
C ALA A 9 -8.36 0.06 -14.35
N VAL A 10 -8.73 -1.06 -13.73
CA VAL A 10 -8.83 -1.15 -12.26
C VAL A 10 -7.47 -0.90 -11.61
N LEU A 11 -6.42 -1.58 -12.06
CA LEU A 11 -5.06 -1.43 -11.51
C LEU A 11 -4.54 0.01 -11.65
N ALA A 12 -4.73 0.62 -12.82
CA ALA A 12 -4.33 2.00 -13.08
C ALA A 12 -5.12 3.01 -12.24
N LEU A 13 -6.43 2.80 -12.07
CA LEU A 13 -7.28 3.63 -11.23
C LEU A 13 -6.85 3.55 -9.76
N THR A 14 -6.59 2.34 -9.25
CA THR A 14 -6.09 2.16 -7.88
C THR A 14 -4.73 2.81 -7.69
N CYS A 15 -3.79 2.65 -8.65
CA CYS A 15 -2.51 3.35 -8.63
C CYS A 15 -2.71 4.87 -8.52
N THR A 16 -3.62 5.43 -9.29
CA THR A 16 -3.91 6.87 -9.29
C THR A 16 -4.40 7.33 -7.91
N PHE A 17 -5.33 6.59 -7.30
CA PHE A 17 -5.80 6.90 -5.95
C PHE A 17 -4.69 6.80 -4.91
N MET A 18 -3.85 5.77 -4.96
CA MET A 18 -2.74 5.60 -4.01
C MET A 18 -1.72 6.74 -4.14
N VAL A 19 -1.41 7.19 -5.36
CA VAL A 19 -0.52 8.33 -5.58
C VAL A 19 -1.15 9.63 -5.06
N MET A 20 -2.43 9.88 -5.35
CA MET A 20 -3.14 11.05 -4.85
C MET A 20 -3.20 11.08 -3.32
N SER A 21 -3.42 9.93 -2.67
CA SER A 21 -3.39 9.81 -1.21
C SER A 21 -1.99 10.06 -0.66
N THR A 22 -0.95 9.49 -1.27
CA THR A 22 0.46 9.70 -0.87
C THR A 22 0.80 11.19 -0.89
N LEU A 23 0.46 11.89 -1.98
CA LEU A 23 0.71 13.33 -2.12
C LEU A 23 -0.07 14.14 -1.09
N SER A 24 -1.38 13.88 -0.94
CA SER A 24 -2.24 14.59 0.01
C SER A 24 -1.76 14.44 1.44
N LEU A 25 -1.44 13.21 1.87
CA LEU A 25 -0.95 12.90 3.20
C LEU A 25 0.44 13.47 3.46
N SER A 26 1.33 13.48 2.44
CA SER A 26 2.65 14.09 2.55
C SER A 26 2.54 15.59 2.79
N LEU A 27 1.69 16.29 2.03
CA LEU A 27 1.44 17.72 2.19
C LEU A 27 0.82 18.04 3.56
N MET A 28 -0.15 17.24 4.00
CA MET A 28 -0.76 17.38 5.34
C MET A 28 0.24 17.07 6.47
N GLY A 29 1.14 16.10 6.25
CA GLY A 29 2.17 15.70 7.21
C GLY A 29 3.23 16.78 7.43
N LEU A 30 3.64 17.48 6.37
CA LEU A 30 4.58 18.61 6.48
C LEU A 30 4.04 19.78 7.31
N ALA A 31 2.72 19.95 7.33
CA ALA A 31 2.05 21.02 8.08
C ALA A 31 1.88 20.71 9.59
N ARG A 32 2.14 19.47 10.04
CA ARG A 32 1.86 19.01 11.40
C ARG A 32 3.12 18.61 12.17
N LYS A 33 3.14 18.92 13.48
CA LYS A 33 4.24 18.59 14.41
C LYS A 33 3.80 17.80 15.65
N ASP A 34 2.54 17.39 15.69
CA ASP A 34 1.90 16.68 16.79
C ASP A 34 1.94 15.14 16.59
N ALA A 35 1.31 14.38 17.49
CA ALA A 35 1.20 12.93 17.38
C ALA A 35 0.56 12.48 16.04
N THR A 36 -0.30 13.31 15.44
CA THR A 36 -0.87 13.10 14.10
C THR A 36 0.21 13.01 13.01
N ALA A 37 1.38 13.62 13.22
CA ALA A 37 2.49 13.54 12.27
C ALA A 37 3.10 12.13 12.21
N ALA A 38 3.09 11.36 13.30
CA ALA A 38 3.56 9.98 13.29
C ALA A 38 2.61 9.07 12.50
N PHE A 39 1.30 9.22 12.72
CA PHE A 39 0.25 8.56 11.94
C PHE A 39 0.38 8.87 10.44
N ASN A 40 0.43 10.16 10.06
CA ASN A 40 0.55 10.56 8.66
C ASN A 40 1.82 10.00 7.99
N ARG A 41 2.94 9.90 8.71
CA ARG A 41 4.18 9.31 8.16
C ARG A 41 4.00 7.84 7.81
N ILE A 42 3.36 7.05 8.66
CA ILE A 42 3.12 5.62 8.39
C ILE A 42 2.13 5.47 7.23
N ALA A 43 1.05 6.24 7.20
CA ALA A 43 0.08 6.25 6.11
C ALA A 43 0.71 6.60 4.74
N VAL A 44 1.67 7.54 4.71
CA VAL A 44 2.45 7.87 3.50
C VAL A 44 3.29 6.68 3.05
N MET A 45 3.95 5.96 3.97
CA MET A 45 4.72 4.76 3.61
C MET A 45 3.81 3.68 3.02
N VAL A 46 2.64 3.44 3.62
CA VAL A 46 1.66 2.46 3.14
C VAL A 46 1.19 2.78 1.73
N THR A 47 0.72 4.02 1.52
CA THR A 47 0.19 4.46 0.22
C THR A 47 1.28 4.55 -0.85
N SER A 48 2.54 4.81 -0.48
CA SER A 48 3.68 4.77 -1.40
C SER A 48 3.99 3.35 -1.87
N CYS A 49 4.06 2.38 -0.94
CA CYS A 49 4.25 0.96 -1.27
C CYS A 49 3.15 0.46 -2.22
N ALA A 50 1.88 0.74 -1.87
CA ALA A 50 0.74 0.38 -2.70
C ALA A 50 0.81 1.04 -4.08
N SER A 51 1.17 2.34 -4.16
CA SER A 51 1.32 3.04 -5.45
C SER A 51 2.30 2.31 -6.37
N ILE A 52 3.47 1.92 -5.85
CA ILE A 52 4.48 1.18 -6.61
C ILE A 52 3.93 -0.18 -7.04
N ALA A 53 3.31 -0.94 -6.13
CA ALA A 53 2.79 -2.26 -6.43
C ALA A 53 1.71 -2.24 -7.53
N TYR A 54 0.75 -1.32 -7.43
CA TYR A 54 -0.31 -1.17 -8.43
C TYR A 54 0.22 -0.62 -9.76
N PHE A 55 1.23 0.24 -9.74
CA PHE A 55 1.92 0.67 -10.95
C PHE A 55 2.58 -0.52 -11.66
N LEU A 56 3.36 -1.34 -10.94
CA LEU A 56 4.03 -2.50 -11.50
C LEU A 56 3.02 -3.51 -12.09
N MET A 57 1.96 -3.82 -11.35
CA MET A 57 0.90 -4.72 -11.81
C MET A 57 0.15 -4.15 -13.01
N SER A 58 -0.07 -2.83 -13.09
CA SER A 58 -0.68 -2.20 -14.27
C SER A 58 0.16 -2.37 -15.53
N MET A 59 1.49 -2.36 -15.39
CA MET A 59 2.44 -2.62 -16.49
C MET A 59 2.54 -4.12 -16.86
N GLY A 60 1.79 -4.99 -16.19
CA GLY A 60 1.87 -6.44 -16.38
C GLY A 60 3.03 -7.12 -15.67
N MET A 61 3.82 -6.38 -14.89
CA MET A 61 4.87 -6.97 -14.07
C MET A 61 4.26 -7.67 -12.88
N GLY A 62 4.86 -8.79 -12.49
CA GLY A 62 4.42 -9.48 -11.28
C GLY A 62 3.14 -10.30 -11.45
N VAL A 63 2.74 -10.64 -12.67
CA VAL A 63 1.55 -11.43 -12.97
C VAL A 63 1.96 -12.77 -13.57
N LEU A 64 1.58 -13.86 -12.91
CA LEU A 64 1.70 -15.22 -13.41
C LEU A 64 0.34 -15.65 -13.94
N GLU A 65 0.33 -16.32 -15.09
CA GLU A 65 -0.89 -16.89 -15.69
C GLU A 65 -0.66 -18.38 -15.94
N ASP A 66 -1.56 -19.21 -15.42
CA ASP A 66 -1.58 -20.65 -15.67
C ASP A 66 -2.25 -20.98 -17.02
N GLU A 67 -2.04 -22.20 -17.53
CA GLU A 67 -2.64 -22.72 -18.76
C GLU A 67 -4.18 -22.67 -18.73
N ASN A 68 -4.77 -22.74 -17.52
CA ASN A 68 -6.22 -22.63 -17.30
C ASN A 68 -6.74 -21.18 -17.24
N GLY A 69 -5.89 -20.17 -17.49
CA GLY A 69 -6.25 -18.75 -17.44
C GLY A 69 -6.32 -18.17 -16.01
N MET A 70 -5.89 -18.92 -14.99
CA MET A 70 -5.81 -18.41 -13.63
C MET A 70 -4.66 -17.41 -13.51
N ARG A 71 -4.94 -16.22 -12.97
CA ARG A 71 -3.94 -15.16 -12.80
C ARG A 71 -3.57 -14.93 -11.34
N VAL A 72 -2.28 -14.99 -11.04
CA VAL A 72 -1.72 -14.69 -9.72
C VAL A 72 -0.86 -13.44 -9.83
N TYR A 73 -1.27 -12.37 -9.14
CA TYR A 73 -0.54 -11.11 -9.12
C TYR A 73 0.37 -11.08 -7.89
N TRP A 74 1.56 -11.67 -7.98
CA TRP A 74 2.37 -11.94 -6.81
C TRP A 74 3.00 -10.69 -6.17
N VAL A 75 3.14 -9.60 -6.94
CA VAL A 75 3.63 -8.30 -6.42
C VAL A 75 2.74 -7.77 -5.29
N ARG A 76 1.45 -8.13 -5.25
CA ARG A 76 0.58 -7.78 -4.11
C ARG A 76 1.08 -8.34 -2.78
N TYR A 77 1.70 -9.53 -2.79
CA TYR A 77 2.16 -10.15 -1.56
C TYR A 77 3.44 -9.47 -1.07
N VAL A 78 4.29 -9.01 -1.99
CA VAL A 78 5.45 -8.17 -1.64
C VAL A 78 4.98 -6.86 -1.01
N ASP A 79 3.99 -6.20 -1.60
CA ASP A 79 3.36 -5.01 -1.02
C ASP A 79 2.85 -5.28 0.40
N TRP A 80 2.10 -6.37 0.58
CA TRP A 80 1.52 -6.74 1.86
C TRP A 80 2.56 -7.07 2.94
N CYS A 81 3.72 -7.62 2.57
CA CYS A 81 4.82 -7.82 3.53
C CYS A 81 5.28 -6.52 4.19
N PHE A 82 5.06 -5.35 3.57
CA PHE A 82 5.35 -4.05 4.16
C PHE A 82 4.11 -3.35 4.69
N THR A 83 3.05 -3.29 3.89
CA THR A 83 1.85 -2.50 4.23
C THR A 83 1.09 -3.10 5.40
N THR A 84 1.02 -4.43 5.55
CA THR A 84 0.27 -5.03 6.65
C THR A 84 0.93 -4.81 8.02
N PRO A 85 2.25 -5.02 8.23
CA PRO A 85 2.93 -4.57 9.45
C PRO A 85 2.78 -3.08 9.73
N LEU A 86 2.89 -2.24 8.69
CA LEU A 86 2.79 -0.79 8.84
C LEU A 86 1.38 -0.35 9.26
N MET A 87 0.33 -0.94 8.72
CA MET A 87 -1.06 -0.68 9.15
C MET A 87 -1.28 -1.10 10.61
N LEU A 88 -0.68 -2.20 11.06
CA LEU A 88 -0.77 -2.63 12.46
C LEU A 88 0.01 -1.68 13.39
N LEU A 89 1.19 -1.23 12.96
CA LEU A 89 1.94 -0.18 13.65
C LEU A 89 1.14 1.12 13.75
N GLU A 90 0.44 1.51 12.68
CA GLU A 90 -0.45 2.67 12.67
C GLU A 90 -1.56 2.56 13.72
N LEU A 91 -2.20 1.39 13.83
CA LEU A 91 -3.20 1.11 14.87
C LEU A 91 -2.60 1.15 16.29
N GLY A 92 -1.39 0.61 16.48
CA GLY A 92 -0.68 0.67 17.77
C GLY A 92 -0.40 2.10 18.23
N VAL A 93 0.00 2.98 17.30
CA VAL A 93 0.19 4.42 17.56
C VAL A 93 -1.12 5.10 17.97
N ILE A 94 -2.23 4.80 17.29
CA ILE A 94 -3.55 5.36 17.64
C ILE A 94 -4.01 4.85 19.02
N ALA A 95 -3.75 3.59 19.34
CA ALA A 95 -4.11 2.97 20.61
C ALA A 95 -3.23 3.43 21.78
N GLY A 96 -2.11 4.11 21.53
CA GLY A 96 -1.12 4.45 22.55
C GLY A 96 -0.43 3.21 23.14
N ALA A 97 -0.37 2.12 22.37
CA ALA A 97 0.27 0.87 22.78
C ALA A 97 1.79 1.04 22.88
N ASP A 98 2.42 0.33 23.81
CA ASP A 98 3.88 0.30 23.86
C ASP A 98 4.47 -0.50 22.69
N SER A 99 5.80 -0.39 22.50
CA SER A 99 6.48 -1.04 21.38
C SER A 99 6.42 -2.57 21.44
N TRP A 100 6.34 -3.16 22.63
CA TRP A 100 6.25 -4.61 22.79
C TRP A 100 4.86 -5.12 22.44
N GLN A 101 3.82 -4.44 22.93
CA GLN A 101 2.44 -4.71 22.57
C GLN A 101 2.21 -4.59 21.06
N THR A 102 2.77 -3.55 20.44
CA THR A 102 2.65 -3.33 18.99
C THR A 102 3.40 -4.40 18.19
N LEU A 103 4.58 -4.83 18.65
CA LEU A 103 5.35 -5.89 18.01
C LEU A 103 4.61 -7.23 18.00
N LEU A 104 3.88 -7.56 19.08
CA LEU A 104 3.10 -8.80 19.15
C LEU A 104 1.93 -8.87 18.15
N LEU A 105 1.54 -7.74 17.55
CA LEU A 105 0.47 -7.68 16.55
C LEU A 105 0.98 -7.97 15.14
N ILE A 106 2.27 -7.74 14.87
CA ILE A 106 2.93 -7.77 13.56
C ILE A 106 3.51 -9.16 13.27
#